data_AF-A0A533V4E2-F1
#
_entry.id   AF-A0A533V4E2-F1
#
_cell.length_a   1.000
_cell.length_b   1.000
_cell.length_c   1.000
_cell.angle_alpha   90.00
_cell.angle_beta   90.00
_cell.angle_gamma   90.00
#
_symmetry.space_group_name_H-M   'P 1'
#
loop_
_entity.id
_entity.type
_entity.pdbx_description
1 polymer ?
#
loop_
_entity_poly.entity_id
_entity_poly.type
_entity_poly.pdbx_seq_one_letter_code
_entity_poly.pdbx_strand_id
1 'polypeptide(L)'
;MSENEDLEEKKLLGSGGYALARITEDEEIKANLGIPQIFLANVGRLSEDRFLKYYCNVCGKDFDGSPIIKYETPNEELGQGVVLVEKGEYKCKNCDNIIALYRKFNK
;
A
#
# COMPACT_ATOMS: atom_id res chain seq x y z
N MET A 1 -16.20 13.75 -18.77
CA MET A 1 -16.63 13.50 -17.38
C MET A 1 -15.37 13.16 -16.63
N SER A 2 -14.80 14.15 -15.94
CA SER A 2 -13.58 13.94 -15.16
C SER A 2 -14.03 13.71 -13.73
N GLU A 3 -14.20 12.44 -13.35
CA GLU A 3 -14.24 12.05 -11.95
C GLU A 3 -12.86 12.40 -11.38
N ASN A 4 -12.71 13.65 -10.93
CA ASN A 4 -11.63 14.00 -10.02
C ASN A 4 -12.02 13.34 -8.70
N GLU A 5 -11.69 12.06 -8.54
CA GLU A 5 -11.48 11.55 -7.18
C GLU A 5 -10.43 12.48 -6.57
N ASP A 6 -10.85 13.29 -5.60
CA ASP A 6 -9.99 14.20 -4.87
C ASP A 6 -8.92 13.37 -4.16
N LEU A 7 -7.77 13.23 -4.84
CA LEU A 7 -6.65 12.47 -4.33
C LEU A 7 -5.94 13.29 -3.26
N GLU A 8 -5.97 12.81 -2.01
CA GLU A 8 -5.30 13.45 -0.89
C GLU A 8 -3.94 12.82 -0.61
N GLU A 9 -2.94 13.66 -0.33
CA GLU A 9 -1.65 13.17 0.17
C GLU A 9 -1.80 12.67 1.60
N LYS A 10 -1.45 11.40 1.83
CA LYS A 10 -1.42 10.83 3.17
C LYS A 10 -0.17 10.00 3.41
N LYS A 11 0.20 9.90 4.69
CA LYS A 11 1.31 9.06 5.16
C LYS A 11 0.82 7.67 5.52
N LEU A 12 1.19 6.70 4.70
CA LEU A 12 0.83 5.29 4.84
C LEU A 12 1.95 4.52 5.52
N LEU A 13 1.66 3.93 6.67
CA LEU A 13 2.65 3.17 7.43
C LEU A 13 2.77 1.72 6.94
N GLY A 14 3.98 1.20 7.03
CA GLY A 14 4.33 -0.19 6.72
C GLY A 14 5.25 -0.77 7.79
N SER A 15 5.43 -2.09 7.79
CA SER A 15 6.29 -2.79 8.75
C SER A 15 7.77 -2.43 8.60
N GLY A 16 8.22 -2.08 7.40
CA GLY A 16 9.61 -1.73 7.08
C GLY A 16 9.84 -0.26 6.77
N GLY A 17 8.86 0.61 7.01
CA GLY A 17 8.97 2.04 6.76
C GLY A 17 7.61 2.73 6.58
N TYR A 18 7.56 3.74 5.71
CA TYR A 18 6.32 4.39 5.33
C TYR A 18 6.39 4.88 3.88
N ALA A 19 5.23 5.21 3.30
CA ALA A 19 5.13 5.87 2.02
C ALA A 19 4.24 7.11 2.13
N LEU A 20 4.60 8.19 1.43
CA LEU A 20 3.66 9.26 1.13
C LEU A 20 3.07 8.99 -0.24
N ALA A 21 1.76 8.85 -0.29
CA ALA A 21 1.04 8.61 -1.53
C ALA A 21 -0.27 9.38 -1.55
N ARG A 22 -0.77 9.57 -2.75
CA ARG A 22 -2.07 10.15 -3.05
C ARG A 22 -3.12 9.04 -3.07
N ILE A 23 -4.08 9.13 -2.17
CA ILE A 23 -5.15 8.14 -2.02
C ILE A 23 -6.52 8.80 -2.09
N THR A 24 -7.52 8.01 -2.41
CA THR A 24 -8.92 8.44 -2.48
C THR A 24 -9.53 8.39 -1.08
N GLU A 25 -10.66 9.08 -0.86
CA GLU A 25 -11.38 9.02 0.41
C GLU A 25 -11.79 7.57 0.78
N ASP A 26 -12.22 6.78 -0.21
CA ASP A 26 -12.58 5.37 -0.01
C ASP A 26 -11.36 4.50 0.39
N GLU A 27 -10.20 4.74 -0.22
CA GLU A 27 -8.94 4.10 0.16
C GLU A 27 -8.52 4.50 1.58
N GLU A 28 -8.71 5.77 1.97
CA GLU A 28 -8.43 6.24 3.32
C GLU A 28 -9.33 5.56 4.37
N ILE A 29 -10.64 5.48 4.10
CA ILE A 29 -11.61 4.81 4.98
C ILE A 29 -11.21 3.34 5.18
N LYS A 30 -10.79 2.65 4.11
CA LYS A 30 -10.26 1.28 4.19
C LYS A 30 -8.97 1.18 4.98
N ALA A 31 -8.09 2.17 4.85
CA ALA A 31 -6.80 2.21 5.52
C ALA A 31 -6.92 2.44 7.03
N ASN A 32 -7.99 3.12 7.44
CA ASN A 32 -8.24 3.54 8.81
C ASN A 32 -8.82 2.39 9.65
N LEU A 33 -8.08 1.97 10.67
CA LEU A 33 -8.49 0.93 11.62
C LEU A 33 -9.13 1.51 12.89
N GLY A 34 -9.69 2.72 12.83
CA GLY A 34 -10.20 3.45 13.99
C GLY A 34 -9.10 4.08 14.84
N ILE A 35 -7.89 4.24 14.28
CA ILE A 35 -6.74 4.92 14.89
C ILE A 35 -6.22 6.00 13.94
N PRO A 36 -5.56 7.05 14.44
CA PRO A 36 -5.12 8.18 13.61
C PRO A 36 -4.06 7.83 12.55
N GLN A 37 -3.49 6.63 12.60
CA GLN A 37 -2.49 6.15 11.66
C GLN A 37 -3.15 5.26 10.62
N ILE A 38 -2.86 5.50 9.35
CA ILE A 38 -3.32 4.68 8.23
C ILE A 38 -2.20 3.76 7.73
N PHE A 39 -2.56 2.57 7.27
CA PHE A 39 -1.61 1.53 6.90
C PHE A 39 -1.71 1.17 5.41
N LEU A 40 -0.55 1.07 4.76
CA LEU A 40 -0.47 0.71 3.34
C LEU A 40 -1.03 -0.70 3.07
N ALA A 41 -0.99 -1.58 4.08
CA ALA A 41 -1.49 -2.95 4.00
C ALA A 41 -3.00 -3.04 3.70
N ASN A 42 -3.78 -2.09 4.20
CA ASN A 42 -5.24 -2.11 4.12
C ASN A 42 -5.78 -1.35 2.90
N VAL A 43 -5.00 -0.40 2.38
CA VAL A 43 -5.32 0.30 1.12
C VAL A 43 -5.32 -0.68 -0.06
N GLY A 44 -4.38 -1.63 -0.07
CA GLY A 44 -4.17 -2.54 -1.18
C GLY A 44 -3.09 -2.03 -2.14
N ARG A 45 -3.24 -2.30 -3.43
CA ARG A 45 -2.28 -1.90 -4.47
C ARG A 45 -2.52 -0.46 -4.92
N LEU A 46 -1.52 0.40 -4.70
CA LEU A 46 -1.45 1.74 -5.26
C LEU A 46 -0.62 1.74 -6.55
N SER A 47 -0.92 2.67 -7.47
CA SER A 47 -0.14 2.86 -8.69
C SER A 47 1.14 3.63 -8.38
N GLU A 48 2.24 3.35 -9.09
CA GLU A 48 3.55 3.99 -8.82
C GLU A 48 3.50 5.52 -8.95
N ASP A 49 2.69 6.06 -9.87
CA ASP A 49 2.50 7.50 -10.09
C ASP A 49 1.85 8.23 -8.91
N ARG A 50 1.17 7.49 -8.02
CA ARG A 50 0.52 8.05 -6.83
C ARG A 50 1.49 8.27 -5.68
N PHE A 51 2.69 7.69 -5.74
CA PHE A 51 3.69 7.84 -4.68
C PHE A 51 4.56 9.07 -4.89
N LEU A 52 4.71 9.85 -3.82
CA LEU A 52 5.56 11.04 -3.81
C LEU A 52 6.95 10.71 -3.26
N LYS A 53 7.00 9.94 -2.17
CA LYS A 53 8.23 9.45 -1.56
C LYS A 53 7.97 8.23 -0.69
N TYR A 54 9.01 7.49 -0.35
CA TYR A 54 8.95 6.44 0.65
C TYR A 54 10.19 6.46 1.55
N TYR A 55 10.01 6.05 2.80
CA TYR A 55 11.08 5.87 3.77
C TYR A 55 11.32 4.39 4.00
N CYS A 56 12.59 4.01 4.10
CA CYS A 56 12.98 2.65 4.43
C CYS A 56 13.71 2.62 5.79
N ASN A 57 13.20 1.81 6.73
CA ASN A 57 13.82 1.65 8.05
C ASN A 57 15.24 1.08 7.96
N VAL A 58 15.50 0.18 7.00
CA VAL A 58 16.83 -0.43 6.81
C VAL A 58 17.83 0.57 6.24
N CYS A 59 17.41 1.45 5.32
CA CYS A 59 18.28 2.49 4.79
C CYS A 59 18.37 3.73 5.69
N GLY A 60 17.41 3.91 6.59
CA GLY A 60 17.32 5.06 7.48
C GLY A 60 17.05 6.40 6.78
N LYS A 61 16.50 6.38 5.56
CA LYS A 61 16.30 7.59 4.74
C LYS A 61 15.06 7.53 3.85
N ASP A 62 14.60 8.71 3.42
CA ASP A 62 13.59 8.90 2.39
C ASP A 62 14.17 8.74 0.98
N PHE A 63 13.32 8.34 0.05
CA PHE A 63 13.58 8.21 -1.37
C PHE A 63 12.40 8.81 -2.13
N ASP A 64 12.67 9.60 -3.17
CA ASP A 64 11.63 10.16 -4.04
C ASP A 64 10.97 9.09 -4.93
N GLY A 65 9.67 9.31 -5.19
CA GLY A 65 8.83 8.45 -6.02
C GLY A 65 8.35 7.19 -5.29
N SER A 66 8.01 6.17 -6.08
CA SER A 66 7.44 4.91 -5.59
C SER A 66 8.50 3.89 -5.14
N PRO A 67 8.22 3.04 -4.13
CA PRO A 67 8.92 1.77 -3.95
C PRO A 67 8.69 0.82 -5.15
N ILE A 68 9.45 -0.28 -5.24
CA ILE A 68 9.17 -1.35 -6.21
C ILE A 68 7.91 -2.08 -5.76
N ILE A 69 6.93 -2.18 -6.65
CA ILE A 69 5.68 -2.91 -6.36
C ILE A 69 5.77 -4.29 -7.01
N LYS A 70 5.69 -5.36 -6.20
CA LYS A 70 5.56 -6.73 -6.68
C LYS A 70 4.25 -7.30 -6.19
N TYR A 71 3.51 -7.99 -7.04
CA TYR A 71 2.24 -8.60 -6.64
C TYR A 71 2.00 -9.91 -7.38
N GLU A 72 1.20 -10.76 -6.75
CA GLU A 72 0.77 -12.05 -7.28
C GLU A 72 -0.73 -12.21 -7.06
N THR A 73 -1.40 -12.88 -7.99
CA THR A 73 -2.85 -13.16 -7.92
C THR A 73 -3.08 -14.65 -7.71
N PRO A 74 -2.95 -15.16 -6.47
CA PRO A 74 -3.02 -16.59 -6.20
C PRO A 74 -4.42 -17.18 -6.42
N ASN A 75 -5.50 -16.40 -6.22
CA ASN A 75 -6.89 -16.88 -6.26
C ASN A 75 -7.09 -18.12 -5.35
N GLU A 76 -6.50 -18.08 -4.16
CA GLU A 76 -6.49 -19.21 -3.22
C GLU A 76 -7.70 -19.13 -2.28
N GLU A 77 -8.48 -20.20 -2.19
CA GLU A 77 -9.58 -20.31 -1.23
C GLU A 77 -9.02 -20.63 0.17
N LEU A 78 -9.19 -19.71 1.11
CA LEU A 78 -8.75 -19.84 2.50
C LEU A 78 -9.81 -20.51 3.39
N GLY A 79 -10.95 -20.89 2.80
CA GLY A 79 -12.10 -21.47 3.48
C GLY A 79 -13.15 -20.43 3.88
N GLN A 80 -14.35 -20.92 4.26
CA GLN A 80 -15.51 -20.08 4.62
C GLN A 80 -15.91 -19.06 3.54
N GLY A 81 -15.70 -19.39 2.26
CA GLY A 81 -15.97 -18.49 1.13
C GLY A 81 -14.98 -17.33 0.96
N VAL A 82 -13.89 -17.28 1.75
CA VAL A 82 -12.87 -16.23 1.62
C VAL A 82 -11.81 -16.66 0.61
N VAL A 83 -11.59 -15.83 -0.40
CA VAL A 83 -10.56 -16.04 -1.44
C VAL A 83 -9.50 -14.96 -1.34
N LEU A 84 -8.23 -15.35 -1.21
CA LEU A 84 -7.09 -14.46 -1.39
C LEU A 84 -6.90 -14.21 -2.89
N VAL A 85 -7.38 -13.06 -3.37
CA VAL A 85 -7.34 -12.72 -4.79
C VAL A 85 -6.02 -12.09 -5.21
N GLU A 86 -5.40 -11.29 -4.33
CA GLU A 86 -4.14 -10.63 -4.61
C GLU A 86 -3.32 -10.48 -3.32
N LYS A 87 -2.01 -10.66 -3.42
CA LYS A 87 -1.05 -10.28 -2.38
C LYS A 87 0.07 -9.50 -3.03
N GLY A 88 0.63 -8.52 -2.34
CA GLY A 88 1.77 -7.79 -2.89
C GLY A 88 2.66 -7.16 -1.83
N GLU A 89 3.81 -6.76 -2.32
CA GLU A 89 4.98 -6.28 -1.59
C GLU A 89 5.41 -4.94 -2.16
N TYR A 90 5.59 -3.97 -1.28
CA TYR A 90 6.27 -2.71 -1.57
C TYR A 90 7.71 -2.83 -1.10
N LYS A 91 8.68 -2.77 -2.01
CA LYS A 91 10.10 -3.02 -1.71
C LYS A 91 10.95 -1.78 -1.95
N CYS A 92 11.96 -1.56 -1.11
CA CYS A 92 12.90 -0.48 -1.29
C CYS A 92 13.71 -0.68 -2.58
N LYS A 93 13.82 0.36 -3.42
CA LYS A 93 14.62 0.34 -4.66
C LYS A 93 16.12 0.17 -4.41
N ASN A 94 16.60 0.55 -3.22
CA ASN A 94 18.02 0.56 -2.89
C ASN A 94 18.52 -0.74 -2.23
N CYS A 95 17.74 -1.32 -1.31
CA CYS A 95 18.16 -2.50 -0.54
C CYS A 95 17.24 -3.72 -0.70
N ASP A 96 16.19 -3.63 -1.52
CA ASP A 96 15.19 -4.69 -1.75
C ASP A 96 14.43 -5.12 -0.48
N ASN A 97 14.58 -4.39 0.64
CA ASN A 97 13.83 -4.65 1.86
C ASN A 97 12.33 -4.35 1.68
N ILE A 98 11.48 -5.16 2.30
CA ILE A 98 10.03 -4.97 2.27
C ILE A 98 9.66 -3.78 3.17
N ILE A 99 9.02 -2.76 2.58
CA ILE A 99 8.45 -1.59 3.25
C ILE A 99 7.08 -1.92 3.81
N ALA A 100 6.24 -2.58 3.01
CA ALA A 100 4.92 -3.03 3.42
C ALA A 100 4.46 -4.22 2.60
N LEU A 101 3.52 -4.97 3.17
CA LEU A 101 2.79 -6.06 2.55
C LEU A 101 1.32 -5.69 2.51
N TYR A 102 0.61 -6.03 1.43
CA TYR A 102 -0.84 -5.92 1.37
C TYR A 102 -1.45 -7.23 0.89
N ARG A 103 -2.71 -7.45 1.29
CA ARG A 103 -3.51 -8.60 0.87
C ARG A 103 -4.91 -8.12 0.52
N LYS A 104 -5.43 -8.61 -0.59
CA LYS A 104 -6.80 -8.36 -1.05
C LYS A 104 -7.58 -9.66 -0.97
N PHE A 105 -8.68 -9.62 -0.23
CA PHE A 105 -9.58 -10.75 -0.07
C PHE A 105 -10.90 -10.46 -0.78
N ASN A 106 -11.51 -11.51 -1.32
CA ASN A 106 -12.89 -11.51 -1.79
C ASN A 106 -13.71 -12.47 -0.91
N LYS A 107 -14.96 -12.14 -0.65
CA LYS A 107 -15.90 -12.93 0.15
C LYS A 107 -17.13 -13.28 -0.66
#